data_AF-G3A5R3-F1
#
_entry.id   AF-G3A5R3-F1
#
_cell.length_a   1.000
_cell.length_b   1.000
_cell.length_c   1.000
_cell.angle_alpha   90.00
_cell.angle_beta   90.00
_cell.angle_gamma   90.00
#
_symmetry.space_group_name_H-M   'P 1'
#
loop_
_entity.id
_entity.type
_entity.pdbx_description
1 polymer ?
#
loop_
_entity_poly.entity_id
_entity_poly.type
_entity_poly.pdbx_seq_one_letter_code
_entity_poly.pdbx_strand_id
1 'polypeptide(L)'
;MDASSGGVSPLQQIPLSSGYQVPFAEAIRRDAGIPTIAVGLINAPHEAEAIIAEGRADLVAMGRAFLYNPHWAWTAAADLGATVKAPPQYWRAFPRHAKNLFGETHFGAR
;
A
#
# COMPACT_ATOMS: atom_id res chain seq x y z
N MET A 1 9.62 12.88 0.27
CA MET A 1 9.65 13.10 -1.19
C MET A 1 8.88 11.99 -1.88
N ASP A 2 7.90 12.34 -2.71
CA ASP A 2 7.24 11.39 -3.63
C ASP A 2 8.10 11.25 -4.89
N ALA A 3 8.55 10.03 -5.17
CA ALA A 3 9.56 9.76 -6.19
C ALA A 3 8.97 9.04 -7.41
N SER A 4 8.65 9.82 -8.44
CA SER A 4 8.21 9.34 -9.76
C SER A 4 9.24 9.69 -10.85
N SER A 5 9.14 9.05 -12.01
CA SER A 5 10.00 9.26 -13.19
C SER A 5 9.40 10.23 -14.23
N GLY A 6 8.27 10.86 -13.92
CA GLY A 6 7.62 11.90 -14.75
C GLY A 6 6.88 11.38 -15.98
N GLY A 7 7.39 10.38 -16.70
CA GLY A 7 6.69 9.72 -17.81
C GLY A 7 6.20 10.65 -18.93
N VAL A 8 6.81 11.82 -19.10
CA VAL A 8 6.26 12.93 -19.91
C VAL A 8 6.56 12.78 -21.41
N SER A 9 7.61 12.05 -21.78
CA SER A 9 8.00 11.92 -23.19
C SER A 9 7.28 10.75 -23.85
N PRO A 10 6.63 10.94 -25.01
CA PRO A 10 6.05 9.83 -25.76
C PRO A 10 7.10 8.87 -26.33
N LEU A 11 8.38 9.26 -26.33
CA LEU A 11 9.50 8.42 -26.78
C LEU A 11 10.11 7.58 -25.65
N GLN A 12 9.66 7.74 -24.40
CA GLN A 12 10.20 6.98 -23.28
C GLN A 12 9.94 5.48 -23.46
N GLN A 13 11.01 4.71 -23.41
CA GLN A 13 10.96 3.25 -23.33
C GLN A 13 11.10 2.87 -21.86
N ILE A 14 9.98 2.59 -21.20
CA ILE A 14 9.94 2.22 -19.78
C ILE A 14 9.63 0.73 -19.69
N PRO A 15 10.55 -0.12 -19.21
CA PRO A 15 10.24 -1.50 -18.92
C PRO A 15 9.28 -1.54 -17.71
N LEU A 16 7.98 -1.59 -17.98
CA LEU A 16 6.96 -1.58 -16.96
C LEU A 16 6.93 -2.92 -16.22
N SER A 17 7.17 -2.85 -14.93
CA SER A 17 7.05 -3.97 -13.99
C SER A 17 6.55 -3.47 -12.64
N SER A 18 6.14 -4.39 -11.79
CA SER A 18 5.77 -4.06 -10.41
C SER A 18 6.93 -3.38 -9.70
N GLY A 19 6.67 -2.26 -9.03
CA GLY A 19 7.69 -1.52 -8.28
C GLY A 19 8.78 -0.85 -9.13
N TYR A 20 8.58 -0.65 -10.45
CA TYR A 20 9.65 -0.16 -11.34
C TYR A 20 10.25 1.22 -10.95
N GLN A 21 9.56 2.01 -10.10
CA GLN A 21 10.04 3.30 -9.58
C GLN A 21 10.62 3.22 -8.15
N VAL A 22 10.47 2.09 -7.45
CA VAL A 22 10.98 1.90 -6.09
C VAL A 22 12.50 2.18 -5.99
N PRO A 23 13.35 1.77 -6.94
CA PRO A 23 14.79 2.08 -6.87
C PRO A 23 15.10 3.58 -6.79
N PHE A 24 14.23 4.46 -7.32
CA PHE A 24 14.41 5.91 -7.20
C PHE A 24 14.09 6.41 -5.79
N ALA A 25 12.99 5.93 -5.19
CA ALA A 25 12.64 6.26 -3.81
C ALA A 25 13.73 5.79 -2.83
N GLU A 26 14.27 4.60 -3.07
CA GLU A 26 15.35 4.02 -2.27
C GLU A 26 16.65 4.82 -2.39
N ALA A 27 17.06 5.19 -3.62
CA ALA A 27 18.24 6.01 -3.83
C ALA A 27 18.12 7.39 -3.16
N ILE A 28 16.97 8.06 -3.31
CA ILE A 28 16.74 9.36 -2.64
C ILE A 28 16.81 9.20 -1.12
N ARG A 29 16.17 8.17 -0.57
CA ARG A 29 16.18 7.91 0.87
C ARG A 29 17.60 7.69 1.40
N ARG A 30 18.37 6.81 0.74
CA ARG A 30 19.73 6.47 1.11
C ARG A 30 20.68 7.67 1.00
N ASP A 31 20.61 8.38 -0.12
CA ASP A 31 21.63 9.38 -0.48
C ASP A 31 21.31 10.77 0.08
N ALA A 32 20.03 11.12 0.23
CA ALA A 32 19.59 12.41 0.77
C ALA A 32 19.11 12.33 2.23
N GLY A 33 18.88 11.14 2.79
CA GLY A 33 18.51 10.96 4.20
C GLY A 33 17.13 11.53 4.58
N ILE A 34 16.25 11.73 3.60
CA ILE A 34 14.90 12.26 3.80
C ILE A 34 13.84 11.17 3.64
N PRO A 35 12.67 11.28 4.29
CA PRO A 35 11.58 10.32 4.11
C PRO A 35 11.12 10.25 2.65
N THR A 36 10.89 9.06 2.13
CA THR A 36 10.43 8.84 0.74
C THR A 36 9.13 8.07 0.65
N ILE A 37 8.38 8.36 -0.42
CA ILE A 37 7.17 7.65 -0.81
C ILE A 37 7.47 6.94 -2.13
N ALA A 38 7.37 5.61 -2.13
CA ALA A 38 7.51 4.79 -3.33
C ALA A 38 6.19 4.70 -4.09
N VAL A 39 6.28 4.69 -5.42
CA VAL A 39 5.17 4.51 -6.36
C VAL A 39 5.56 3.49 -7.44
N GLY A 40 4.64 3.24 -8.37
CA GLY A 40 4.92 2.50 -9.61
C GLY A 40 4.41 1.06 -9.59
N LEU A 41 3.16 0.88 -10.01
CA LEU A 41 2.52 -0.43 -10.23
C LEU A 41 2.45 -1.37 -9.01
N ILE A 42 2.66 -0.86 -7.80
CA ILE A 42 2.53 -1.63 -6.56
C ILE A 42 1.05 -1.91 -6.31
N ASN A 43 0.68 -3.19 -6.22
CA ASN A 43 -0.72 -3.60 -6.03
C ASN A 43 -0.89 -4.70 -4.98
N ALA A 44 0.13 -5.50 -4.72
CA ALA A 44 0.02 -6.64 -3.81
C ALA A 44 0.39 -6.24 -2.37
N PRO A 45 -0.38 -6.68 -1.34
CA PRO A 45 -0.05 -6.37 0.05
C PRO A 45 1.37 -6.76 0.46
N HIS A 46 1.82 -7.97 0.08
CA HIS A 46 3.16 -8.46 0.39
C HIS A 46 4.27 -7.67 -0.30
N GLU A 47 4.02 -7.15 -1.51
CA GLU A 47 4.97 -6.28 -2.21
C GLU A 47 5.11 -4.94 -1.50
N ALA A 48 3.98 -4.33 -1.10
CA ALA A 48 3.98 -3.08 -0.36
C ALA A 48 4.68 -3.24 1.01
N GLU A 49 4.42 -4.35 1.71
CA GLU A 49 5.10 -4.68 2.98
C GLU A 49 6.61 -4.83 2.77
N ALA A 50 7.05 -5.59 1.77
CA ALA A 50 8.47 -5.81 1.50
C ALA A 50 9.22 -4.48 1.27
N ILE A 51 8.64 -3.53 0.53
CA ILE A 51 9.24 -2.21 0.30
C ILE A 51 9.52 -1.46 1.61
N ILE A 52 8.58 -1.52 2.57
CA ILE A 52 8.72 -0.86 3.86
C ILE A 52 9.67 -1.64 4.77
N ALA A 53 9.47 -2.95 4.90
CA ALA A 53 10.25 -3.82 5.78
C ALA A 53 11.74 -3.86 5.39
N GLU A 54 12.05 -3.78 4.10
CA GLU A 54 13.42 -3.70 3.58
C GLU A 54 14.02 -2.28 3.66
N GLY A 55 13.25 -1.28 4.12
CA GLY A 55 13.72 0.10 4.29
C GLY A 55 13.91 0.85 2.97
N ARG A 56 13.28 0.39 1.89
CA ARG A 56 13.40 0.96 0.54
C ARG A 56 12.56 2.23 0.35
N ALA A 57 11.53 2.40 1.17
CA ALA A 57 10.78 3.65 1.33
C ALA A 57 10.14 3.71 2.72
N ASP A 58 9.66 4.89 3.12
CA ASP A 58 8.95 5.08 4.39
C ASP A 58 7.42 5.00 4.21
N LEU A 59 6.94 5.22 2.99
CA LEU A 59 5.54 5.06 2.58
C LEU A 59 5.43 4.47 1.18
N VAL A 60 4.29 3.84 0.89
CA VAL A 60 3.92 3.38 -0.46
C VAL A 60 2.65 4.10 -0.89
N ALA A 61 2.70 4.77 -2.03
CA ALA A 61 1.54 5.39 -2.66
C ALA A 61 1.02 4.51 -3.81
N MET A 62 -0.29 4.30 -3.81
CA MET A 62 -0.99 3.44 -4.76
C MET A 62 -2.09 4.23 -5.47
N GLY A 63 -2.10 4.17 -6.80
CA GLY A 63 -3.12 4.81 -7.62
C GLY A 63 -4.23 3.82 -8.02
N ARG A 64 -4.00 3.10 -9.12
CA ARG A 64 -4.98 2.18 -9.74
C ARG A 64 -5.48 1.09 -8.79
N ALA A 65 -4.66 0.60 -7.85
CA ALA A 65 -5.08 -0.40 -6.88
C ALA A 65 -6.29 0.07 -6.04
N PHE A 66 -6.27 1.32 -5.55
CA PHE A 66 -7.37 1.88 -4.77
C PHE A 66 -8.61 2.23 -5.62
N LEU A 67 -8.42 2.57 -6.90
CA LEU A 67 -9.55 2.76 -7.82
C LEU A 67 -10.28 1.44 -8.10
N TYR A 68 -9.53 0.35 -8.25
CA TYR A 68 -10.08 -0.98 -8.47
C TYR A 68 -10.68 -1.57 -7.18
N ASN A 69 -10.03 -1.38 -6.04
CA ASN A 69 -10.48 -1.84 -4.72
C ASN A 69 -10.35 -0.71 -3.69
N PRO A 70 -11.43 0.03 -3.37
CA PRO A 70 -11.38 1.11 -2.38
C PRO A 70 -11.10 0.62 -0.95
N HIS A 71 -11.33 -0.67 -0.68
CA HIS A 71 -11.01 -1.34 0.58
C HIS A 71 -9.68 -2.10 0.52
N TRP A 72 -8.75 -1.69 -0.37
CA TRP A 72 -7.44 -2.33 -0.50
C TRP A 72 -6.73 -2.46 0.85
N ALA A 73 -6.77 -1.42 1.69
CA ALA A 73 -6.17 -1.44 3.02
C ALA A 73 -6.79 -2.51 3.95
N TRP A 74 -8.07 -2.85 3.77
CA TRP A 74 -8.71 -3.93 4.52
C TRP A 74 -8.25 -5.30 4.03
N THR A 75 -8.09 -5.43 2.71
CA THR A 75 -7.54 -6.65 2.10
C THR A 75 -6.11 -6.87 2.59
N ALA A 76 -5.27 -5.83 2.51
CA ALA A 76 -3.89 -5.89 2.98
C ALA A 76 -3.80 -6.20 4.48
N ALA A 77 -4.63 -5.57 5.32
CA ALA A 77 -4.64 -5.87 6.75
C ALA A 77 -5.05 -7.32 7.04
N ALA A 78 -6.05 -7.86 6.33
CA ALA A 78 -6.45 -9.26 6.48
C ALA A 78 -5.35 -10.24 6.05
N ASP A 79 -4.68 -9.97 4.92
CA ASP A 79 -3.62 -10.81 4.36
C ASP A 79 -2.34 -10.79 5.22
N LEU A 80 -2.00 -9.63 5.78
CA LEU A 80 -0.79 -9.42 6.58
C LEU A 80 -1.00 -9.62 8.08
N GLY A 81 -2.21 -10.00 8.51
CA GLY A 81 -2.53 -10.21 9.93
C GLY A 81 -2.56 -8.92 10.76
N ALA A 82 -2.75 -7.77 10.12
CA ALA A 82 -2.86 -6.47 10.77
C ALA A 82 -4.33 -6.08 11.02
N THR A 83 -4.54 -4.91 11.63
CA THR A 83 -5.87 -4.34 11.89
C THR A 83 -6.01 -2.98 11.23
N VAL A 84 -7.22 -2.62 10.81
CA VAL A 84 -7.55 -1.33 10.18
C VAL A 84 -8.80 -0.73 10.81
N LYS A 85 -8.83 0.60 10.96
CA LYS A 85 -10.05 1.28 11.43
C LYS A 85 -11.09 1.31 10.31
N ALA A 86 -12.30 0.86 10.60
CA ALA A 86 -13.45 0.98 9.72
C ALA A 86 -14.63 1.66 10.43
N PRO A 87 -15.51 2.34 9.68
CA PRO A 87 -16.78 2.84 10.21
C PRO A 87 -17.59 1.72 10.90
N PRO A 88 -18.26 1.99 12.03
CA PRO A 88 -19.01 0.97 12.79
C PRO A 88 -20.03 0.18 11.97
N GLN A 89 -20.59 0.81 10.94
CA GLN A 89 -21.56 0.22 10.01
C GLN A 89 -20.99 -1.00 9.26
N TYR A 90 -19.66 -1.10 9.13
CA TYR A 90 -18.97 -2.16 8.40
C TYR A 90 -18.28 -3.19 9.30
N TRP A 91 -18.38 -3.06 10.64
CA TRP A 91 -17.70 -3.98 11.55
C TRP A 91 -18.10 -5.44 11.41
N ARG A 92 -19.24 -5.75 10.78
CA ARG A 92 -19.69 -7.12 10.51
C ARG A 92 -19.18 -7.68 9.17
N ALA A 93 -18.43 -6.91 8.40
CA ALA A 93 -17.97 -7.25 7.05
C ALA A 93 -16.56 -7.88 7.01
N PHE A 94 -16.04 -8.35 8.14
CA PHE A 94 -14.74 -9.03 8.16
C PHE A 94 -14.82 -10.42 7.50
N PRO A 95 -13.77 -10.87 6.79
CA PRO A 95 -13.72 -12.24 6.27
C PRO A 95 -13.50 -13.24 7.41
N ARG A 96 -13.95 -14.49 7.24
CA ARG A 96 -13.92 -15.51 8.30
C ARG A 96 -12.53 -15.77 8.89
N HIS A 97 -11.47 -15.57 8.10
CA HIS A 97 -10.09 -15.77 8.52
C HIS A 97 -9.49 -14.57 9.30
N ALA A 98 -10.11 -13.38 9.23
CA ALA A 98 -9.62 -12.16 9.89
C ALA A 98 -10.68 -11.56 10.82
N LYS A 99 -11.09 -12.31 11.84
CA LYS A 99 -12.19 -11.90 12.75
C LYS A 99 -11.95 -10.57 13.49
N ASN A 100 -10.68 -10.22 13.70
CA ASN A 100 -10.28 -9.00 14.41
C ASN A 100 -9.81 -7.89 13.46
N LEU A 101 -10.14 -7.98 12.16
CA LEU A 101 -9.68 -7.04 11.12
C LEU A 101 -9.93 -5.57 11.50
N PHE A 102 -11.06 -5.28 12.16
CA PHE A 102 -11.44 -3.93 12.55
C PHE A 102 -11.07 -3.54 13.98
N GLY A 103 -10.20 -4.31 14.63
CA GLY A 103 -9.80 -4.12 16.03
C GLY A 103 -10.94 -4.43 17.00
N GLU A 104 -11.02 -3.65 18.09
CA GLU A 104 -12.11 -3.75 19.05
C GLU A 104 -13.44 -3.30 18.43
N THR A 105 -14.41 -4.21 18.36
CA THR A 105 -15.73 -3.96 17.79
C THR A 105 -16.80 -4.36 18.79
N HIS A 106 -17.87 -3.57 18.88
CA HIS A 106 -19.00 -3.85 19.76
C HIS A 106 -20.25 -4.16 18.94
N PHE A 107 -20.87 -5.31 19.23
CA PHE A 107 -22.08 -5.77 18.55
C PHE A 107 -23.24 -5.83 19.55
N GLY A 108 -24.32 -5.12 19.27
CA GLY A 108 -25.61 -5.34 19.93
C GLY A 108 -26.43 -6.36 19.16
N ALA A 109 -27.02 -7.33 19.87
CA ALA A 109 -28.07 -8.21 19.33
C ALA A 109 -29.40 -7.88 20.03
N ARG A 110 -30.52 -8.11 19.34
CA ARG A 110 -31.87 -8.01 19.92
C ARG A 110 -32.21 -9.22 20.75
#